data_AF-A0A964Q971-F1
#
_entry.id   AF-A0A964Q971-F1
#
_cell.length_a   1.000
_cell.length_b   1.000
_cell.length_c   1.000
_cell.angle_alpha   90.00
_cell.angle_beta   90.00
_cell.angle_gamma   90.00
#
_symmetry.space_group_name_H-M   'P 1'
#
loop_
_entity.id
_entity.type
_entity.pdbx_description
1 polymer ?
#
loop_
_entity_poly.entity_id
_entity_poly.type
_entity_poly.pdbx_seq_one_letter_code
_entity_poly.pdbx_strand_id
1 'polypeptide(L)'
;MTTSIFNQRRAGMLLHLSSVPGPHGIGDLGPRAFEVANWIAASGSTLWQMLPVGPVAKGDSPYSATSSFAIEPLFLSLEILAREKLIAASALRAPPELGHGKTNYAKARAFKWPRFHQAFANFVADGGMRAAAFQKFLRLNGSWLNGWCHFAAQDGNDPFLHAFLQFQLAKQWGQLRAHCQKIGVRLIGDLPIFVSLDSADVRDRPDLFRLNAKGKPDVVTGVPPDCFSKTGQLWEHPHYRWATHKRDNFAWWISRVKIALERFDALRIDHFVGLKHAYEIPGAAKTARHGVWRPTPGRELLTAIQKKLGTLPLIAEDLGTLTPTVEKLRDDFNLPGMKLLHNAFYGANSSDLPHHHPQHCVVYLGTHDNDTTRGWWQGLAPAARRRFIELSGANPKCPEQAMIRLAYASSSNTAIIAAQDALGLARRDRMNVPGVSHGNWSWRLEPHALTAQTANKLRNLAVDCGRLNPKH
;
A
#
# COMPACT_ATOMS: atom_id res chain seq x y z
N MET A 1 -18.34 13.49 16.86
CA MET A 1 -16.95 13.08 16.61
C MET A 1 -16.98 11.69 15.99
N THR A 2 -16.52 11.52 14.75
CA THR A 2 -16.41 10.18 14.14
C THR A 2 -15.29 9.41 14.84
N THR A 3 -15.64 8.35 15.56
CA THR A 3 -14.69 7.45 16.23
C THR A 3 -13.76 6.83 15.19
N SER A 4 -12.45 6.79 15.47
CA SER A 4 -11.46 6.15 14.59
C SER A 4 -11.87 4.71 14.26
N ILE A 5 -11.71 4.29 13.00
CA ILE A 5 -12.02 2.91 12.58
C ILE A 5 -11.14 1.86 13.28
N PHE A 6 -10.07 2.31 13.96
CA PHE A 6 -9.12 1.47 14.71
C PHE A 6 -9.42 1.35 16.22
N ASN A 7 -10.52 1.96 16.69
CA ASN A 7 -10.95 1.87 18.10
C ASN A 7 -11.87 0.66 18.37
N GLN A 8 -12.17 -0.15 17.35
CA GLN A 8 -13.07 -1.29 17.44
C GLN A 8 -12.38 -2.56 17.01
N ARG A 9 -12.81 -3.70 17.58
CA ARG A 9 -12.38 -5.02 17.13
C ARG A 9 -12.83 -5.28 15.70
N ARG A 10 -11.87 -5.42 14.78
CA ARG A 10 -12.09 -5.63 13.35
C ARG A 10 -11.11 -6.65 12.78
N ALA A 11 -11.56 -7.33 11.73
CA ALA A 11 -10.72 -8.12 10.84
C ALA A 11 -10.54 -7.40 9.49
N GLY A 12 -9.40 -7.60 8.87
CA GLY A 12 -9.05 -7.02 7.57
C GLY A 12 -8.26 -7.97 6.68
N MET A 13 -8.23 -7.64 5.39
CA MET A 13 -7.50 -8.38 4.36
C MET A 13 -6.45 -7.48 3.72
N LEU A 14 -5.19 -7.93 3.66
CA LEU A 14 -4.12 -7.33 2.87
C LEU A 14 -4.09 -8.00 1.50
N LEU A 15 -4.46 -7.25 0.47
CA LEU A 15 -4.47 -7.70 -0.92
C LEU A 15 -4.30 -6.48 -1.83
N HIS A 16 -3.17 -6.38 -2.52
CA HIS A 16 -2.93 -5.25 -3.42
C HIS A 16 -3.77 -5.36 -4.69
N LEU A 17 -4.11 -4.21 -5.30
CA LEU A 17 -4.94 -4.17 -6.50
C LEU A 17 -4.29 -4.89 -7.68
N SER A 18 -2.95 -4.83 -7.81
CA SER A 18 -2.24 -5.58 -8.87
C SER A 18 -2.44 -7.09 -8.75
N SER A 19 -2.76 -7.60 -7.57
CA SER A 19 -2.99 -9.02 -7.29
C SER A 19 -4.43 -9.47 -7.51
N VAL A 20 -5.35 -8.56 -7.84
CA VAL A 20 -6.71 -8.93 -8.26
C VAL A 20 -6.63 -9.70 -9.58
N PRO A 21 -7.40 -10.79 -9.76
CA PRO A 21 -7.37 -11.54 -11.02
C PRO A 21 -7.95 -10.68 -12.15
N GLY A 22 -7.50 -10.86 -13.38
CA GLY A 22 -8.02 -10.11 -14.52
C GLY A 22 -7.40 -10.51 -15.86
N PRO A 23 -8.13 -10.31 -16.97
CA PRO A 23 -7.71 -10.78 -18.30
C PRO A 23 -6.58 -9.98 -18.93
N HIS A 24 -6.16 -8.86 -18.32
CA HIS A 24 -5.29 -7.86 -18.96
C HIS A 24 -3.90 -7.73 -18.32
N GLY A 25 -3.39 -8.83 -17.73
CA GLY A 25 -1.99 -8.95 -17.28
C GLY A 25 -1.70 -8.40 -15.88
N ILE A 26 -2.63 -7.65 -15.29
CA ILE A 26 -2.57 -7.06 -13.96
C ILE A 26 -4.00 -6.89 -13.44
N GLY A 27 -4.20 -6.94 -12.12
CA GLY A 27 -5.46 -6.55 -11.52
C GLY A 27 -5.78 -5.06 -11.75
N ASP A 28 -7.06 -4.73 -11.89
CA ASP A 28 -7.52 -3.37 -12.16
C ASP A 28 -8.83 -3.05 -11.43
N LEU A 29 -9.33 -1.82 -11.58
CA LEU A 29 -10.56 -1.31 -10.95
C LEU A 29 -11.86 -1.86 -11.59
N GLY A 30 -11.76 -2.96 -12.34
CA GLY A 30 -12.86 -3.60 -13.05
C GLY A 30 -13.70 -4.53 -12.18
N PRO A 31 -14.60 -5.32 -12.79
CA PRO A 31 -15.53 -6.21 -12.09
C PRO A 31 -14.90 -7.12 -11.05
N ARG A 32 -13.67 -7.60 -11.32
CA ARG A 32 -12.96 -8.52 -10.41
C ARG A 32 -12.59 -7.86 -9.09
N ALA A 33 -12.33 -6.55 -9.05
CA ALA A 33 -12.10 -5.84 -7.80
C ALA A 33 -13.37 -5.78 -6.92
N PHE A 34 -14.55 -5.69 -7.53
CA PHE A 34 -15.84 -5.71 -6.82
C PHE A 34 -16.14 -7.11 -6.26
N GLU A 35 -15.81 -8.17 -7.01
CA GLU A 35 -15.93 -9.55 -6.53
C GLU A 35 -14.99 -9.82 -5.35
N VAL A 36 -13.75 -9.33 -5.42
CA VAL A 36 -12.81 -9.37 -4.30
C VAL A 36 -13.37 -8.63 -3.08
N ALA A 37 -13.92 -7.42 -3.26
CA ALA A 37 -14.54 -6.67 -2.18
C ALA A 37 -15.71 -7.43 -1.53
N ASN A 38 -16.57 -8.05 -2.34
CA ASN A 38 -17.68 -8.88 -1.87
C ASN A 38 -17.18 -10.10 -1.09
N TRP A 39 -16.11 -10.75 -1.56
CA TRP A 39 -15.52 -11.88 -0.84
C TRP A 39 -14.88 -11.46 0.48
N ILE A 40 -14.20 -10.31 0.52
CA ILE A 40 -13.66 -9.73 1.77
C ILE A 40 -14.79 -9.51 2.77
N ALA A 41 -15.90 -8.89 2.36
CA ALA A 41 -17.07 -8.72 3.23
C ALA A 41 -17.66 -10.07 3.69
N ALA A 42 -17.81 -11.03 2.75
CA ALA A 42 -18.33 -12.36 3.05
C ALA A 42 -17.44 -13.12 4.06
N SER A 43 -16.12 -12.90 4.02
CA SER A 43 -15.16 -13.47 4.98
C SER A 43 -15.25 -12.90 6.40
N GLY A 44 -16.13 -11.92 6.64
CA GLY A 44 -16.24 -11.21 7.91
C GLY A 44 -15.19 -10.12 8.11
N SER A 45 -14.38 -9.83 7.09
CA SER A 45 -13.44 -8.72 7.11
C SER A 45 -14.14 -7.41 6.76
N THR A 46 -13.87 -6.36 7.53
CA THR A 46 -14.46 -5.01 7.34
C THR A 46 -13.45 -3.99 6.84
N LEU A 47 -12.21 -4.44 6.59
CA LEU A 47 -11.10 -3.62 6.13
C LEU A 47 -10.41 -4.31 4.94
N TRP A 48 -10.08 -3.55 3.90
CA TRP A 48 -9.26 -3.98 2.78
C TRP A 48 -8.05 -3.07 2.68
N GLN A 49 -6.88 -3.61 3.03
CA GLN A 49 -5.61 -2.90 2.92
C GLN A 49 -4.92 -3.17 1.60
N MET A 50 -4.41 -2.10 1.01
CA MET A 50 -3.60 -2.12 -0.20
C MET A 50 -2.23 -1.51 0.08
N LEU A 51 -1.25 -1.89 -0.74
CA LEU A 51 0.04 -1.19 -0.86
C LEU A 51 -0.16 0.16 -1.58
N PRO A 52 0.89 0.99 -1.71
CA PRO A 52 0.80 2.24 -2.45
C PRO A 52 0.30 2.00 -3.88
N VAL A 53 -0.50 2.93 -4.41
CA VAL A 53 -1.17 2.77 -5.72
C VAL A 53 -0.64 3.72 -6.78
N GLY A 54 0.49 4.36 -6.50
CA GLY A 54 1.13 5.30 -7.41
C GLY A 54 1.78 4.61 -8.61
N PRO A 55 2.08 5.35 -9.70
CA PRO A 55 2.68 4.79 -10.90
C PRO A 55 4.06 4.22 -10.60
N VAL A 56 4.27 2.94 -10.92
CA VAL A 56 5.52 2.25 -10.59
C VAL A 56 6.61 2.55 -11.62
N ALA A 57 7.84 2.73 -11.12
CA ALA A 57 9.03 2.86 -11.94
C ALA A 57 9.61 1.47 -12.33
N LYS A 58 10.85 1.45 -12.81
CA LYS A 58 11.60 0.22 -13.04
C LYS A 58 11.70 -0.61 -11.75
N GLY A 59 11.44 -1.91 -11.86
CA GLY A 59 11.42 -2.83 -10.71
C GLY A 59 10.03 -3.01 -10.08
N ASP A 60 9.01 -2.34 -10.62
CA ASP A 60 7.58 -2.53 -10.31
C ASP A 60 7.21 -2.34 -8.84
N SER A 61 8.08 -1.68 -8.05
CA SER A 61 7.87 -1.44 -6.63
C SER A 61 6.86 -0.32 -6.39
N PRO A 62 5.76 -0.59 -5.66
CA PRO A 62 4.83 0.45 -5.22
C PRO A 62 5.47 1.55 -4.35
N TYR A 63 6.57 1.24 -3.67
CA TYR A 63 7.29 2.17 -2.78
C TYR A 63 8.25 3.10 -3.51
N SER A 64 8.49 2.84 -4.80
CA SER A 64 9.31 3.68 -5.67
C SER A 64 8.46 4.36 -6.75
N ALA A 65 7.25 4.79 -6.38
CA ALA A 65 6.33 5.42 -7.31
C ALA A 65 6.90 6.74 -7.88
N THR A 66 6.61 7.00 -9.15
CA THR A 66 7.04 8.22 -9.87
C THR A 66 6.10 9.41 -9.60
N SER A 67 5.08 9.24 -8.77
CA SER A 67 4.27 10.32 -8.22
C SER A 67 3.63 9.89 -6.90
N SER A 68 3.65 10.78 -5.92
CA SER A 68 2.95 10.64 -4.64
C SER A 68 1.45 10.89 -4.75
N PHE A 69 1.00 11.41 -5.88
CA PHE A 69 -0.39 11.84 -6.10
C PHE A 69 -1.08 11.05 -7.20
N ALA A 70 -0.43 10.71 -8.31
CA ALA A 70 -1.09 9.97 -9.37
C ALA A 70 -1.48 8.53 -8.93
N ILE A 71 -2.43 7.92 -9.64
CA ILE A 71 -2.73 6.49 -9.56
C ILE A 71 -2.05 5.79 -10.74
N GLU A 72 -1.48 4.61 -10.53
CA GLU A 72 -0.91 3.76 -11.58
C GLU A 72 -1.92 3.54 -12.71
N PRO A 73 -1.65 4.05 -13.92
CA PRO A 73 -2.58 3.92 -15.05
C PRO A 73 -2.94 2.49 -15.44
N LEU A 74 -2.08 1.51 -15.16
CA LEU A 74 -2.40 0.11 -15.43
C LEU A 74 -3.57 -0.43 -14.60
N PHE A 75 -3.96 0.25 -13.51
CA PHE A 75 -5.18 -0.07 -12.74
C PHE A 75 -6.48 0.43 -13.38
N LEU A 76 -6.41 1.13 -14.52
CA LEU A 76 -7.61 1.57 -15.23
C LEU A 76 -8.28 0.38 -15.93
N SER A 77 -9.54 0.10 -15.63
CA SER A 77 -10.26 -1.03 -16.20
C SER A 77 -10.69 -0.77 -17.63
N LEU A 78 -10.23 -1.60 -18.57
CA LEU A 78 -10.68 -1.55 -19.96
C LEU A 78 -12.15 -1.98 -20.10
N GLU A 79 -12.61 -2.91 -19.28
CA GLU A 79 -14.01 -3.36 -19.29
C GLU A 79 -14.97 -2.21 -18.99
N ILE A 80 -14.61 -1.34 -18.04
CA ILE A 80 -15.41 -0.15 -17.74
C ILE A 80 -15.31 0.88 -18.89
N LEU A 81 -14.12 1.11 -19.46
CA LEU A 81 -13.99 1.99 -20.63
C LEU A 81 -14.86 1.51 -21.82
N ALA A 82 -14.95 0.20 -22.03
CA ALA A 82 -15.81 -0.38 -23.07
C ALA A 82 -17.30 -0.18 -22.77
N ARG A 83 -17.73 -0.32 -21.51
CA ARG A 83 -19.10 -0.02 -21.08
C ARG A 83 -19.45 1.45 -21.25
N GLU A 84 -18.50 2.34 -21.02
CA GLU A 84 -18.63 3.78 -21.27
C GLU A 84 -18.50 4.14 -22.76
N LYS A 85 -18.38 3.15 -23.66
CA LYS A 85 -18.23 3.31 -25.12
C LYS A 85 -16.99 4.11 -25.54
N LEU A 86 -16.01 4.28 -24.65
CA LEU A 86 -14.74 4.93 -24.97
C LEU A 86 -13.83 4.02 -25.82
N ILE A 87 -14.00 2.71 -25.72
CA ILE A 87 -13.39 1.73 -26.62
C ILE A 87 -14.43 0.69 -27.06
N ALA A 88 -14.21 0.04 -28.18
CA ALA A 88 -15.07 -1.06 -28.63
C ALA A 88 -14.90 -2.30 -27.73
N ALA A 89 -15.97 -3.07 -27.54
CA ALA A 89 -15.90 -4.35 -26.80
C ALA A 89 -14.87 -5.33 -27.39
N SER A 90 -14.65 -5.28 -28.71
CA SER A 90 -13.64 -6.09 -29.42
C SER A 90 -12.21 -5.79 -28.96
N ALA A 91 -11.94 -4.60 -28.43
CA ALA A 91 -10.63 -4.19 -27.91
C ALA A 91 -10.27 -4.87 -26.58
N LEU A 92 -11.24 -5.49 -25.90
CA LEU A 92 -11.02 -6.26 -24.66
C LEU A 92 -10.36 -7.61 -24.89
N ARG A 93 -10.38 -8.12 -26.14
CA ARG A 93 -9.78 -9.41 -26.49
C ARG A 93 -8.27 -9.36 -26.25
N ALA A 94 -7.83 -10.12 -25.26
CA ALA A 94 -6.45 -10.23 -24.83
C ALA A 94 -5.87 -11.60 -25.19
N PRO A 95 -4.54 -11.68 -25.40
CA PRO A 95 -3.84 -12.95 -25.41
C PRO A 95 -4.11 -13.74 -24.12
N PRO A 96 -4.43 -15.06 -24.18
CA PRO A 96 -4.78 -15.85 -23.00
C PRO A 96 -3.75 -15.81 -21.86
N GLU A 97 -2.46 -15.67 -22.20
CA GLU A 97 -1.37 -15.62 -21.22
C GLU A 97 -1.41 -14.39 -20.30
N LEU A 98 -2.20 -13.36 -20.63
CA LEU A 98 -2.42 -12.21 -19.75
C LEU A 98 -3.43 -12.51 -18.62
N GLY A 99 -4.30 -13.50 -18.82
CA GLY A 99 -5.40 -13.81 -17.91
C GLY A 99 -5.04 -14.67 -16.70
N HIS A 100 -3.83 -15.24 -16.67
CA HIS A 100 -3.44 -16.22 -15.66
C HIS A 100 -2.03 -15.98 -15.11
N GLY A 101 -1.72 -16.57 -13.96
CA GLY A 101 -0.40 -16.48 -13.34
C GLY A 101 -0.05 -15.09 -12.81
N LYS A 102 1.26 -14.83 -12.66
CA LYS A 102 1.81 -13.61 -12.07
C LYS A 102 1.43 -12.35 -12.83
N THR A 103 1.31 -11.24 -12.11
CA THR A 103 1.24 -9.89 -12.68
C THR A 103 2.46 -9.64 -13.56
N ASN A 104 2.21 -9.13 -14.77
CA ASN A 104 3.24 -8.79 -15.73
C ASN A 104 3.05 -7.34 -16.20
N TYR A 105 3.70 -6.40 -15.51
CA TYR A 105 3.59 -4.96 -15.79
C TYR A 105 3.97 -4.62 -17.23
N ALA A 106 5.03 -5.23 -17.77
CA ALA A 106 5.48 -4.97 -19.14
C ALA A 106 4.45 -5.40 -20.18
N LYS A 107 3.93 -6.64 -20.09
CA LYS A 107 2.91 -7.13 -21.03
C LYS A 107 1.56 -6.43 -20.83
N ALA A 108 1.18 -6.13 -19.59
CA ALA A 108 -0.02 -5.34 -19.30
C ALA A 108 0.09 -3.94 -19.91
N ARG A 109 1.25 -3.28 -19.81
CA ARG A 109 1.50 -1.98 -20.44
C ARG A 109 1.41 -2.05 -21.96
N ALA A 110 2.12 -3.00 -22.57
CA ALA A 110 2.07 -3.23 -24.02
C ALA A 110 0.65 -3.48 -24.53
N PHE A 111 -0.17 -4.17 -23.74
CA PHE A 111 -1.57 -4.41 -24.07
C PHE A 111 -2.45 -3.18 -23.85
N LYS A 112 -2.40 -2.53 -22.68
CA LYS A 112 -3.38 -1.52 -22.26
C LYS A 112 -3.12 -0.13 -22.89
N TRP A 113 -1.86 0.26 -23.11
CA TRP A 113 -1.51 1.59 -23.63
C TRP A 113 -2.18 1.93 -24.97
N PRO A 114 -2.15 1.07 -26.02
CA PRO A 114 -2.84 1.36 -27.28
C PRO A 114 -4.35 1.59 -27.10
N ARG A 115 -5.00 0.88 -26.18
CA ARG A 115 -6.43 1.10 -25.86
C ARG A 115 -6.66 2.43 -25.15
N PHE A 116 -5.73 2.89 -24.35
CA PHE A 116 -5.84 4.20 -23.70
C PHE A 116 -5.72 5.36 -24.68
N HIS A 117 -4.83 5.25 -25.67
CA HIS A 117 -4.79 6.21 -26.77
C HIS A 117 -6.12 6.24 -27.54
N GLN A 118 -6.67 5.06 -27.85
CA GLN A 118 -7.99 4.97 -28.50
C GLN A 118 -9.10 5.60 -27.63
N ALA A 119 -9.12 5.28 -26.34
CA ALA A 119 -10.10 5.82 -25.40
C ALA A 119 -10.03 7.35 -25.31
N PHE A 120 -8.81 7.90 -25.28
CA PHE A 120 -8.59 9.34 -25.25
C PHE A 120 -8.99 10.01 -26.56
N ALA A 121 -8.65 9.43 -27.72
CA ALA A 121 -9.04 9.97 -29.01
C ALA A 121 -10.58 10.05 -29.14
N ASN A 122 -11.28 8.98 -28.75
CA ASN A 122 -12.76 8.97 -28.74
C ASN A 122 -13.32 9.99 -27.75
N PHE A 123 -12.75 10.07 -26.54
CA PHE A 123 -13.13 11.07 -25.55
C PHE A 123 -12.98 12.50 -26.08
N VAL A 124 -11.91 12.80 -26.81
CA VAL A 124 -11.67 14.12 -27.42
C VAL A 124 -12.68 14.39 -28.54
N ALA A 125 -12.89 13.41 -29.44
CA ALA A 125 -13.83 13.52 -30.55
C ALA A 125 -15.27 13.79 -30.09
N ASP A 126 -15.68 13.16 -28.99
CA ASP A 126 -17.01 13.35 -28.38
C ASP A 126 -17.11 14.64 -27.54
N GLY A 127 -16.13 15.54 -27.63
CA GLY A 127 -16.13 16.81 -26.91
C GLY A 127 -15.82 16.69 -25.41
N GLY A 128 -15.29 15.55 -24.96
CA GLY A 128 -14.95 15.28 -23.56
C GLY A 128 -13.98 16.28 -22.94
N MET A 129 -13.11 16.91 -23.76
CA MET A 129 -12.26 18.01 -23.32
C MET A 129 -13.06 19.21 -22.79
N ARG A 130 -14.27 19.46 -23.30
CA ARG A 130 -15.15 20.54 -22.85
C ARG A 130 -16.13 20.09 -21.76
N ALA A 131 -16.15 18.81 -21.39
CA ALA A 131 -17.08 18.29 -20.40
C ALA A 131 -16.84 18.94 -19.03
N ALA A 132 -17.92 19.43 -18.40
CA ALA A 132 -17.84 20.14 -17.12
C ALA A 132 -17.18 19.32 -16.01
N ALA A 133 -17.42 18.00 -15.98
CA ALA A 133 -16.81 17.10 -15.00
C ALA A 133 -15.28 17.01 -15.17
N PHE A 134 -14.79 16.95 -16.41
CA PHE A 134 -13.37 16.89 -16.70
C PHE A 134 -12.68 18.23 -16.39
N GLN A 135 -13.27 19.35 -16.81
CA GLN A 135 -12.76 20.69 -16.48
C GLN A 135 -12.73 20.94 -14.96
N LYS A 136 -13.74 20.48 -14.23
CA LYS A 136 -13.74 20.51 -12.77
C LYS A 136 -12.60 19.66 -12.19
N PHE A 137 -12.36 18.47 -12.73
CA PHE A 137 -11.26 17.60 -12.30
C PHE A 137 -9.89 18.26 -12.50
N LEU A 138 -9.64 18.85 -13.67
CA LEU A 138 -8.40 19.58 -13.96
C LEU A 138 -8.17 20.72 -12.95
N ARG A 139 -9.18 21.55 -12.73
CA ARG A 139 -9.09 22.69 -11.80
C ARG A 139 -8.83 22.26 -10.35
N LEU A 140 -9.54 21.23 -9.87
CA LEU A 140 -9.40 20.76 -8.48
C LEU A 140 -8.06 20.06 -8.21
N ASN A 141 -7.43 19.49 -9.23
CA ASN A 141 -6.22 18.69 -9.10
C ASN A 141 -4.96 19.36 -9.68
N GLY A 142 -5.08 20.56 -10.24
CA GLY A 142 -3.99 21.21 -10.98
C GLY A 142 -2.67 21.36 -10.21
N SER A 143 -2.73 21.45 -8.87
CA SER A 143 -1.54 21.58 -8.02
C SER A 143 -0.60 20.38 -8.05
N TRP A 144 -1.08 19.19 -8.44
CA TRP A 144 -0.25 17.98 -8.59
C TRP A 144 -0.38 17.38 -10.00
N LEU A 145 -1.55 17.52 -10.62
CA LEU A 145 -1.86 16.91 -11.90
C LEU A 145 -1.01 17.51 -13.03
N ASN A 146 -0.74 18.83 -13.00
CA ASN A 146 0.07 19.49 -14.03
C ASN A 146 1.51 18.95 -14.03
N GLY A 147 2.13 18.87 -12.85
CA GLY A 147 3.47 18.29 -12.69
C GLY A 147 3.52 16.83 -13.12
N TRP A 148 2.50 16.03 -12.76
CA TRP A 148 2.37 14.65 -13.22
C TRP A 148 2.23 14.55 -14.75
N CYS A 149 1.35 15.32 -15.37
CA CYS A 149 1.12 15.29 -16.81
C CYS A 149 2.38 15.64 -17.59
N HIS A 150 3.12 16.67 -17.18
CA HIS A 150 4.40 17.01 -17.80
C HIS A 150 5.49 15.96 -17.55
N PHE A 151 5.49 15.33 -16.37
CA PHE A 151 6.44 14.26 -16.06
C PHE A 151 6.15 13.00 -16.88
N ALA A 152 4.89 12.58 -16.98
CA ALA A 152 4.50 11.35 -17.65
C ALA A 152 4.51 11.47 -19.19
N ALA A 153 4.38 12.68 -19.72
CA ALA A 153 4.45 12.98 -21.15
C ALA A 153 5.89 13.06 -21.72
N GLN A 154 6.92 12.73 -20.93
CA GLN A 154 8.32 12.79 -21.38
C GLN A 154 8.61 11.91 -22.59
N ASP A 155 7.83 10.85 -22.79
CA ASP A 155 7.94 9.93 -23.92
C ASP A 155 7.24 10.46 -25.21
N GLY A 156 6.83 11.74 -25.22
CA GLY A 156 6.20 12.39 -26.39
C GLY A 156 4.67 12.26 -26.46
N ASN A 157 4.03 11.73 -25.43
CA ASN A 157 2.57 11.64 -25.34
C ASN A 157 1.93 13.01 -25.05
N ASP A 158 0.67 13.18 -25.43
CA ASP A 158 -0.12 14.36 -25.05
C ASP A 158 -0.28 14.43 -23.51
N PRO A 159 0.10 15.53 -22.83
CA PRO A 159 -0.14 15.69 -21.39
C PRO A 159 -1.60 15.49 -20.98
N PHE A 160 -2.56 15.82 -21.84
CA PHE A 160 -3.99 15.63 -21.58
C PHE A 160 -4.41 14.16 -21.61
N LEU A 161 -3.69 13.26 -22.29
CA LEU A 161 -3.90 11.82 -22.16
C LEU A 161 -3.71 11.40 -20.71
N HIS A 162 -2.64 11.86 -20.07
CA HIS A 162 -2.36 11.52 -18.67
C HIS A 162 -3.40 12.14 -17.72
N ALA A 163 -3.90 13.33 -18.02
CA ALA A 163 -5.00 13.94 -17.27
C ALA A 163 -6.30 13.14 -17.41
N PHE A 164 -6.63 12.71 -18.63
CA PHE A 164 -7.77 11.84 -18.92
C PHE A 164 -7.66 10.51 -18.17
N LEU A 165 -6.48 9.88 -18.15
CA LEU A 165 -6.27 8.64 -17.41
C LEU A 165 -6.50 8.82 -15.91
N GLN A 166 -5.96 9.87 -15.31
CA GLN A 166 -6.21 10.17 -13.90
C GLN A 166 -7.68 10.50 -13.61
N PHE A 167 -8.37 11.18 -14.53
CA PHE A 167 -9.80 11.43 -14.42
C PHE A 167 -10.63 10.13 -14.41
N GLN A 168 -10.33 9.21 -15.34
CA GLN A 168 -11.03 7.93 -15.41
C GLN A 168 -10.70 7.02 -14.22
N LEU A 169 -9.43 7.02 -13.76
CA LEU A 169 -9.02 6.31 -12.55
C LEU A 169 -9.77 6.85 -11.32
N ALA A 170 -9.87 8.18 -11.17
CA ALA A 170 -10.60 8.78 -10.06
C ALA A 170 -12.08 8.38 -10.05
N LYS A 171 -12.73 8.32 -11.23
CA LYS A 171 -14.10 7.82 -11.37
C LYS A 171 -14.24 6.35 -10.95
N GLN A 172 -13.42 5.47 -11.53
CA GLN A 172 -13.49 4.03 -11.25
C GLN A 172 -13.12 3.71 -9.80
N TRP A 173 -12.14 4.42 -9.23
CA TRP A 173 -11.78 4.31 -7.82
C TRP A 173 -12.93 4.74 -6.91
N GLY A 174 -13.58 5.86 -7.23
CA GLY A 174 -14.77 6.33 -6.53
C GLY A 174 -15.90 5.31 -6.52
N GLN A 175 -16.13 4.62 -7.64
CA GLN A 175 -17.11 3.54 -7.75
C GLN A 175 -16.76 2.35 -6.85
N LEU A 176 -15.51 1.89 -6.86
CA LEU A 176 -15.05 0.79 -6.00
C LEU A 176 -15.17 1.17 -4.52
N ARG A 177 -14.74 2.37 -4.15
CA ARG A 177 -14.82 2.88 -2.77
C ARG A 177 -16.27 2.96 -2.31
N ALA A 178 -17.17 3.52 -3.11
CA ALA A 178 -18.59 3.61 -2.78
C ALA A 178 -19.22 2.22 -2.59
N HIS A 179 -18.86 1.25 -3.44
CA HIS A 179 -19.30 -0.14 -3.28
C HIS A 179 -18.79 -0.75 -1.98
N CYS A 180 -17.49 -0.63 -1.68
CA CYS A 180 -16.90 -1.13 -0.43
C CYS A 180 -17.64 -0.55 0.78
N GLN A 181 -17.88 0.76 0.80
CA GLN A 181 -18.61 1.42 1.89
C GLN A 181 -20.04 0.90 2.03
N LYS A 182 -20.74 0.65 0.92
CA LYS A 182 -22.10 0.08 0.91
C LYS A 182 -22.14 -1.32 1.54
N ILE A 183 -21.12 -2.14 1.31
CA ILE A 183 -21.02 -3.50 1.87
C ILE A 183 -20.28 -3.55 3.21
N GLY A 184 -20.02 -2.39 3.85
CA GLY A 184 -19.39 -2.33 5.18
C GLY A 184 -17.87 -2.51 5.21
N VAL A 185 -17.20 -2.47 4.04
CA VAL A 185 -15.74 -2.56 3.91
C VAL A 185 -15.12 -1.17 3.79
N ARG A 186 -14.07 -0.90 4.55
CA ARG A 186 -13.27 0.34 4.47
C ARG A 186 -11.92 0.06 3.82
N LEU A 187 -11.44 1.00 2.99
CA LEU A 187 -10.17 0.88 2.30
C LEU A 187 -9.04 1.49 3.12
N ILE A 188 -7.95 0.75 3.32
CA ILE A 188 -6.72 1.22 3.95
C ILE A 188 -5.65 1.35 2.86
N GLY A 189 -5.17 2.57 2.65
CA GLY A 189 -4.05 2.84 1.77
C GLY A 189 -2.72 2.80 2.51
N ASP A 190 -1.66 3.10 1.78
CA ASP A 190 -0.30 3.03 2.28
C ASP A 190 0.52 4.16 1.66
N LEU A 191 1.26 4.86 2.50
CA LEU A 191 1.97 6.09 2.16
C LEU A 191 3.46 5.93 2.48
N PRO A 192 4.31 5.69 1.47
CA PRO A 192 5.76 5.69 1.63
C PRO A 192 6.25 7.01 2.23
N ILE A 193 7.08 6.99 3.27
CA ILE A 193 7.58 8.25 3.83
C ILE A 193 8.41 9.01 2.80
N PHE A 194 9.28 8.34 2.05
CA PHE A 194 10.14 8.95 1.04
C PHE A 194 9.55 8.82 -0.37
N VAL A 195 10.12 9.58 -1.31
CA VAL A 195 9.66 9.60 -2.72
C VAL A 195 10.84 9.33 -3.65
N SER A 196 10.58 8.72 -4.80
CA SER A 196 11.63 8.46 -5.79
C SER A 196 12.28 9.76 -6.29
N LEU A 197 13.59 9.74 -6.56
CA LEU A 197 14.30 10.85 -7.21
C LEU A 197 13.72 11.14 -8.59
N ASP A 198 13.47 10.07 -9.37
CA ASP A 198 12.85 10.15 -10.68
C ASP A 198 11.33 10.15 -10.51
N SER A 199 10.79 11.30 -10.12
CA SER A 199 9.36 11.48 -9.87
C SER A 199 8.87 12.88 -10.26
N ALA A 200 7.58 12.99 -10.53
CA ALA A 200 6.89 14.25 -10.70
C ALA A 200 7.02 15.14 -9.46
N ASP A 201 7.07 14.55 -8.26
CA ASP A 201 7.20 15.29 -7.01
C ASP A 201 8.51 16.07 -6.93
N VAL A 202 9.63 15.39 -7.22
CA VAL A 202 10.96 15.98 -7.16
C VAL A 202 11.20 16.93 -8.33
N ARG A 203 10.66 16.62 -9.51
CA ARG A 203 10.78 17.49 -10.69
C ARG A 203 10.01 18.80 -10.53
N ASP A 204 8.80 18.74 -9.98
CA ASP A 204 7.94 19.93 -9.80
C ASP A 204 8.37 20.78 -8.60
N ARG A 205 8.84 20.14 -7.52
CA ARG A 205 9.24 20.81 -6.27
C ARG A 205 10.63 20.40 -5.78
N PRO A 206 11.70 20.63 -6.56
CA PRO A 206 13.07 20.26 -6.17
C PRO A 206 13.53 20.98 -4.89
N ASP A 207 12.94 22.14 -4.57
CA ASP A 207 13.18 22.93 -3.37
C ASP A 207 12.78 22.24 -2.07
N LEU A 208 11.89 21.24 -2.14
CA LEU A 208 11.45 20.42 -1.02
C LEU A 208 12.43 19.28 -0.67
N PHE A 209 13.49 19.10 -1.47
CA PHE A 209 14.42 17.99 -1.35
C PHE A 209 15.88 18.47 -1.19
N ARG A 210 16.72 17.61 -0.60
CA ARG A 210 18.15 17.87 -0.42
C ARG A 210 18.94 17.48 -1.65
N LEU A 211 18.83 18.30 -2.69
CA LEU A 211 19.56 18.17 -3.95
C LEU A 211 20.69 19.21 -4.05
N ASN A 212 21.79 18.81 -4.69
CA ASN A 212 22.86 19.71 -5.10
C ASN A 212 22.53 20.46 -6.39
N ALA A 213 23.42 21.36 -6.81
CA ALA A 213 23.26 22.18 -8.02
C ALA A 213 23.11 21.38 -9.33
N LYS A 214 23.48 20.08 -9.34
CA LYS A 214 23.33 19.18 -10.49
C LYS A 214 22.03 18.34 -10.40
N GLY A 215 21.15 18.63 -9.44
CA GLY A 215 19.92 17.88 -9.21
C GLY A 215 20.12 16.49 -8.59
N LYS A 216 21.33 16.18 -8.09
CA LYS A 216 21.61 14.89 -7.41
C LYS A 216 21.43 15.02 -5.90
N PRO A 217 20.98 13.97 -5.18
CA PRO A 217 20.86 14.04 -3.73
C PRO A 217 22.20 14.28 -3.03
N ASP A 218 22.24 15.20 -2.07
CA ASP A 218 23.38 15.37 -1.15
C ASP A 218 23.50 14.16 -0.22
N VAL A 219 22.34 13.69 0.22
CA VAL A 219 22.15 12.51 1.07
C VAL A 219 20.96 11.72 0.55
N VAL A 220 21.02 10.41 0.73
CA VAL A 220 19.97 9.46 0.38
C VAL A 220 19.50 8.70 1.60
N THR A 221 18.32 8.11 1.47
CA THR A 221 17.63 7.38 2.53
C THR A 221 18.08 5.93 2.58
N GLY A 222 17.95 5.33 3.77
CA GLY A 222 18.22 3.93 4.00
C GLY A 222 18.08 3.60 5.48
N VAL A 223 18.56 2.43 5.85
CA VAL A 223 18.69 2.00 7.24
C VAL A 223 20.09 1.42 7.49
N PRO A 224 20.61 1.56 8.73
CA PRO A 224 21.94 1.04 9.07
C PRO A 224 21.98 -0.49 8.95
N PRO A 225 23.19 -1.09 8.97
CA PRO A 225 23.34 -2.52 9.15
C PRO A 225 22.61 -3.05 10.37
N ASP A 226 21.99 -4.22 10.24
CA ASP A 226 21.30 -4.93 11.31
C ASP A 226 21.57 -6.45 11.20
N CYS A 227 20.85 -7.25 12.01
CA CYS A 227 20.99 -8.71 11.98
C CYS A 227 20.49 -9.36 10.69
N PHE A 228 19.76 -8.62 9.84
CA PHE A 228 19.23 -9.09 8.56
C PHE A 228 20.08 -8.61 7.36
N SER A 229 20.77 -7.47 7.47
CA SER A 229 21.65 -6.92 6.44
C SER A 229 22.98 -6.41 7.01
N LYS A 230 24.08 -7.09 6.63
CA LYS A 230 25.44 -6.71 7.02
C LYS A 230 25.86 -5.33 6.51
N THR A 231 25.28 -4.84 5.42
CA THR A 231 25.60 -3.54 4.78
C THR A 231 24.56 -2.46 5.04
N GLY A 232 23.49 -2.79 5.77
CA GLY A 232 22.27 -1.99 5.82
C GLY A 232 21.53 -2.02 4.48
N GLN A 233 20.52 -1.17 4.34
CA GLN A 233 19.75 -1.06 3.10
C GLN A 233 19.88 0.37 2.56
N LEU A 234 20.27 0.49 1.30
CA LEU A 234 20.34 1.74 0.58
C LEU A 234 19.10 1.86 -0.30
N TRP A 235 18.21 2.81 0.01
CA TRP A 235 16.96 2.99 -0.73
C TRP A 235 17.07 4.06 -1.82
N GLU A 236 18.12 4.89 -1.78
CA GLU A 236 18.48 5.85 -2.84
C GLU A 236 17.50 7.02 -3.06
N HIS A 237 16.42 7.12 -2.27
CA HIS A 237 15.52 8.27 -2.30
C HIS A 237 16.19 9.53 -1.71
N PRO A 238 15.90 10.73 -2.23
CA PRO A 238 16.36 11.98 -1.63
C PRO A 238 15.69 12.21 -0.27
N HIS A 239 16.44 12.79 0.67
CA HIS A 239 15.85 13.31 1.90
C HIS A 239 15.13 14.63 1.67
N TYR A 240 14.16 14.92 2.54
CA TYR A 240 13.44 16.18 2.57
C TYR A 240 14.31 17.34 3.06
N ARG A 241 14.15 18.51 2.43
CA ARG A 241 14.64 19.78 2.96
C ARG A 241 13.62 20.32 3.97
N TRP A 242 13.60 19.74 5.17
CA TRP A 242 12.60 20.05 6.19
C TRP A 242 12.45 21.53 6.53
N ALA A 243 13.49 22.35 6.39
CA ALA A 243 13.40 23.80 6.56
C ALA A 243 12.43 24.45 5.55
N THR A 244 12.43 24.00 4.29
CA THR A 244 11.48 24.47 3.27
C THR A 244 10.06 24.06 3.61
N HIS A 245 9.85 22.79 4.00
CA HIS A 245 8.55 22.29 4.44
C HIS A 245 8.04 23.06 5.66
N LYS A 246 8.90 23.41 6.62
CA LYS A 246 8.49 24.25 7.77
C LYS A 246 8.03 25.64 7.32
N ARG A 247 8.77 26.25 6.40
CA ARG A 247 8.48 27.61 5.90
C ARG A 247 7.13 27.71 5.19
N ASP A 248 6.70 26.66 4.48
CA ASP A 248 5.39 26.62 3.82
C ASP A 248 4.29 25.91 4.65
N ASN A 249 4.53 25.71 5.95
CA ASN A 249 3.63 25.02 6.88
C ASN A 249 3.23 23.60 6.42
N PHE A 250 4.20 22.88 5.85
CA PHE A 250 4.07 21.49 5.39
C PHE A 250 3.00 21.31 4.31
N ALA A 251 2.80 22.33 3.46
CA ALA A 251 1.71 22.36 2.49
C ALA A 251 1.69 21.14 1.55
N TRP A 252 2.87 20.71 1.09
CA TRP A 252 3.01 19.53 0.23
C TRP A 252 2.57 18.24 0.94
N TRP A 253 3.02 18.03 2.19
CA TRP A 253 2.62 16.85 2.98
C TRP A 253 1.14 16.84 3.33
N ILE A 254 0.58 17.99 3.69
CA ILE A 254 -0.87 18.13 3.94
C ILE A 254 -1.65 17.75 2.68
N SER A 255 -1.24 18.25 1.51
CA SER A 255 -1.85 17.89 0.23
C SER A 255 -1.75 16.40 -0.06
N ARG A 256 -0.56 15.81 0.18
CA ARG A 256 -0.28 14.39 -0.02
C ARG A 256 -1.21 13.50 0.81
N VAL A 257 -1.35 13.79 2.11
CA VAL A 257 -2.26 13.03 2.99
C VAL A 257 -3.72 13.27 2.60
N LYS A 258 -4.11 14.51 2.30
CA LYS A 258 -5.48 14.83 1.88
C LYS A 258 -5.90 14.05 0.64
N ILE A 259 -5.10 14.09 -0.43
CA ILE A 259 -5.41 13.42 -1.70
C ILE A 259 -5.42 11.90 -1.53
N ALA A 260 -4.57 11.34 -0.68
CA ALA A 260 -4.63 9.93 -0.34
C ALA A 260 -5.94 9.57 0.41
N LEU A 261 -6.41 10.41 1.35
CA LEU A 261 -7.69 10.21 2.06
C LEU A 261 -8.94 10.46 1.19
N GLU A 262 -8.80 11.11 0.03
CA GLU A 262 -9.87 11.13 -0.99
C GLU A 262 -10.08 9.76 -1.64
N ARG A 263 -9.11 8.84 -1.54
CA ARG A 263 -9.14 7.49 -2.10
C ARG A 263 -9.35 6.40 -1.05
N PHE A 264 -8.82 6.61 0.14
CA PHE A 264 -8.82 5.64 1.22
C PHE A 264 -9.57 6.18 2.46
N ASP A 265 -10.08 5.28 3.28
CA ASP A 265 -10.71 5.64 4.56
C ASP A 265 -9.66 5.78 5.69
N ALA A 266 -8.50 5.17 5.53
CA ALA A 266 -7.33 5.30 6.40
C ALA A 266 -6.02 5.07 5.63
N LEU A 267 -4.89 5.45 6.21
CA LEU A 267 -3.56 5.27 5.60
C LEU A 267 -2.57 4.64 6.59
N ARG A 268 -1.77 3.69 6.14
CA ARG A 268 -0.51 3.36 6.82
C ARG A 268 0.55 4.38 6.40
N ILE A 269 1.26 4.95 7.37
CA ILE A 269 2.49 5.72 7.11
C ILE A 269 3.63 4.72 7.23
N ASP A 270 4.21 4.38 6.09
CA ASP A 270 5.38 3.50 6.00
C ASP A 270 6.60 4.15 6.65
N HIS A 271 7.42 3.35 7.35
CA HIS A 271 8.61 3.80 8.04
C HIS A 271 8.35 5.02 8.93
N PHE A 272 7.32 4.93 9.79
CA PHE A 272 6.89 6.03 10.69
C PHE A 272 8.02 6.49 11.61
N VAL A 273 8.95 5.59 11.94
CA VAL A 273 10.21 5.89 12.64
C VAL A 273 10.95 7.08 12.00
N GLY A 274 10.91 7.19 10.67
CA GLY A 274 11.48 8.29 9.87
C GLY A 274 10.89 9.67 10.17
N LEU A 275 9.68 9.75 10.76
CA LEU A 275 9.10 11.01 11.24
C LEU A 275 9.71 11.48 12.57
N LYS A 276 10.42 10.62 13.30
CA LYS A 276 11.20 11.03 14.46
C LYS A 276 12.67 11.24 14.12
N HIS A 277 13.26 10.28 13.43
CA HIS A 277 14.64 10.34 13.00
C HIS A 277 14.81 9.55 11.70
N ALA A 278 15.55 10.13 10.75
CA ALA A 278 15.85 9.50 9.47
C ALA A 278 17.35 9.26 9.34
N TYR A 279 17.73 8.13 8.76
CA TYR A 279 19.13 7.78 8.57
C TYR A 279 19.61 8.36 7.24
N GLU A 280 20.54 9.32 7.33
CA GLU A 280 21.10 10.03 6.19
C GLU A 280 22.41 9.40 5.74
N ILE A 281 22.44 8.91 4.50
CA ILE A 281 23.62 8.31 3.89
C ILE A 281 24.17 9.29 2.84
N PRO A 282 25.49 9.54 2.74
CA PRO A 282 26.04 10.38 1.69
C PRO A 282 25.59 9.95 0.29
N GLY A 283 25.17 10.89 -0.57
CA GLY A 283 24.51 10.55 -1.84
C GLY A 283 25.36 9.76 -2.84
N ALA A 284 26.69 9.79 -2.70
CA ALA A 284 27.61 8.99 -3.53
C ALA A 284 27.94 7.60 -2.96
N ALA A 285 27.42 7.26 -1.78
CA ALA A 285 27.72 5.99 -1.11
C ALA A 285 27.18 4.79 -1.89
N LYS A 286 27.87 3.65 -1.77
CA LYS A 286 27.47 2.36 -2.34
C LYS A 286 26.78 1.43 -1.35
N THR A 287 26.81 1.78 -0.07
CA THR A 287 26.19 1.01 1.03
C THR A 287 25.66 1.97 2.10
N ALA A 288 24.83 1.46 3.01
CA ALA A 288 24.28 2.23 4.12
C ALA A 288 25.16 2.21 5.38
N ARG A 289 26.40 1.68 5.32
CA ARG A 289 27.26 1.50 6.52
C ARG A 289 27.63 2.79 7.24
N HIS A 290 27.75 3.90 6.51
CA HIS A 290 28.33 5.15 7.02
C HIS A 290 27.32 6.30 7.03
N GLY A 291 26.04 5.99 7.20
CA GLY A 291 25.02 7.00 7.41
C GLY A 291 24.96 7.48 8.86
N VAL A 292 24.16 8.52 9.11
CA VAL A 292 23.98 9.12 10.43
C VAL A 292 22.50 9.38 10.67
N TRP A 293 22.00 9.05 11.87
CA TRP A 293 20.66 9.41 12.28
C TRP A 293 20.52 10.93 12.47
N ARG A 294 19.54 11.54 11.80
CA ARG A 294 19.18 12.94 11.96
C ARG A 294 17.75 13.09 12.47
N PRO A 295 17.48 14.05 13.37
CA PRO A 295 16.12 14.32 13.81
C PRO A 295 15.28 14.88 12.66
N THR A 296 14.00 14.52 12.64
CA THR A 296 13.01 15.03 11.68
C THR A 296 11.86 15.71 12.43
N PRO A 297 11.14 16.66 11.80
CA PRO A 297 10.10 17.46 12.46
C PRO A 297 8.73 16.77 12.41
N GLY A 298 8.66 15.46 12.70
CA GLY A 298 7.41 14.71 12.57
C GLY A 298 6.30 15.18 13.48
N ARG A 299 6.62 15.71 14.67
CA ARG A 299 5.60 16.29 15.57
C ARG A 299 4.99 17.54 14.94
N GLU A 300 5.81 18.46 14.47
CA GLU A 300 5.33 19.68 13.82
C GLU A 300 4.53 19.35 12.56
N LEU A 301 4.99 18.37 11.78
CA LEU A 301 4.29 17.86 10.60
C LEU A 301 2.91 17.27 10.95
N LEU A 302 2.85 16.31 11.88
CA LEU A 302 1.59 15.68 12.28
C LEU A 302 0.63 16.69 12.92
N THR A 303 1.14 17.66 13.69
CA THR A 303 0.34 18.78 14.23
C THR A 303 -0.27 19.60 13.10
N ALA A 304 0.52 19.95 12.07
CA ALA A 304 0.04 20.72 10.93
C ALA A 304 -1.02 19.97 10.12
N ILE A 305 -0.83 18.66 9.89
CA ILE A 305 -1.81 17.81 9.22
C ILE A 305 -3.09 17.71 10.05
N GLN A 306 -2.99 17.41 11.35
CA GLN A 306 -4.16 17.30 12.24
C GLN A 306 -4.94 18.62 12.31
N LYS A 307 -4.24 19.75 12.42
CA LYS A 307 -4.88 21.08 12.42
C LYS A 307 -5.65 21.34 11.13
N LYS A 308 -5.17 20.84 9.97
CA LYS A 308 -5.79 21.11 8.67
C LYS A 308 -6.88 20.10 8.29
N LEU A 309 -6.69 18.83 8.63
CA LEU A 309 -7.55 17.71 8.19
C LEU A 309 -8.45 17.16 9.29
N GLY A 310 -8.23 17.56 10.56
CA GLY A 310 -8.96 17.05 11.71
C GLY A 310 -8.41 15.70 12.17
N THR A 311 -9.29 14.69 12.27
CA THR A 311 -8.88 13.35 12.68
C THR A 311 -7.85 12.76 11.73
N LEU A 312 -6.86 12.05 12.28
CA LEU A 312 -5.82 11.36 11.53
C LEU A 312 -6.13 9.86 11.51
N PRO A 313 -6.83 9.32 10.51
CA PRO A 313 -7.04 7.88 10.37
C PRO A 313 -5.76 7.23 9.84
N LEU A 314 -4.68 7.29 10.62
CA LEU A 314 -3.35 6.84 10.24
C LEU A 314 -2.94 5.63 11.08
N ILE A 315 -2.24 4.68 10.47
CA ILE A 315 -1.51 3.59 11.15
C ILE A 315 -0.03 3.96 11.10
N ALA A 316 0.65 3.88 12.23
CA ALA A 316 2.10 4.04 12.27
C ALA A 316 2.77 2.69 11.96
N GLU A 317 3.48 2.57 10.85
CA GLU A 317 4.41 1.47 10.64
C GLU A 317 5.65 1.72 11.50
N ASP A 318 5.65 1.13 12.69
CA ASP A 318 6.62 1.33 13.75
C ASP A 318 7.42 0.06 14.02
N LEU A 319 7.66 -0.79 13.01
CA LEU A 319 8.46 -2.00 13.15
C LEU A 319 9.97 -1.66 13.21
N GLY A 320 10.76 -2.64 13.65
CA GLY A 320 12.21 -2.51 13.81
C GLY A 320 12.60 -2.05 15.22
N THR A 321 13.70 -1.28 15.32
CA THR A 321 14.20 -0.81 16.62
C THR A 321 13.39 0.39 17.09
N LEU A 322 12.38 0.14 17.93
CA LEU A 322 11.57 1.16 18.55
C LEU A 322 12.34 1.87 19.68
N THR A 323 12.23 3.20 19.71
CA THR A 323 12.69 4.00 20.85
C THR A 323 11.48 4.59 21.57
N PRO A 324 11.57 4.86 22.89
CA PRO A 324 10.48 5.51 23.64
C PRO A 324 10.03 6.83 23.02
N THR A 325 10.90 7.49 22.26
CA THR A 325 10.57 8.76 21.58
C THR A 325 9.71 8.58 20.33
N VAL A 326 9.84 7.44 19.64
CA VAL A 326 8.97 7.07 18.51
C VAL A 326 7.61 6.66 19.04
N GLU A 327 7.56 5.84 20.10
CA GLU A 327 6.32 5.43 20.77
C GLU A 327 5.56 6.65 21.28
N LYS A 328 6.26 7.58 21.97
CA LYS A 328 5.65 8.83 22.41
C LYS A 328 5.11 9.67 21.25
N LEU A 329 5.81 9.72 20.11
CA LEU A 329 5.30 10.43 18.94
C LEU A 329 4.02 9.79 18.41
N ARG A 330 3.97 8.47 18.27
CA ARG A 330 2.78 7.72 17.85
C ARG A 330 1.61 7.95 18.82
N ASP A 331 1.86 7.81 20.11
CA ASP A 331 0.83 7.83 21.15
C ASP A 331 0.25 9.24 21.37
N ASP A 332 1.08 10.30 21.29
CA ASP A 332 0.61 11.69 21.40
C ASP A 332 -0.37 12.09 20.29
N PHE A 333 -0.32 11.41 19.13
CA PHE A 333 -1.27 11.60 18.02
C PHE A 333 -2.36 10.52 17.99
N ASN A 334 -2.42 9.64 19.00
CA ASN A 334 -3.35 8.53 19.10
C ASN A 334 -3.39 7.69 17.81
N LEU A 335 -2.22 7.23 17.36
CA LEU A 335 -2.08 6.38 16.19
C LEU A 335 -1.88 4.91 16.62
N PRO A 336 -2.58 3.92 16.04
CA PRO A 336 -2.25 2.53 16.28
C PRO A 336 -0.88 2.20 15.66
N GLY A 337 -0.05 1.52 16.45
CA GLY A 337 1.19 0.89 15.96
C GLY A 337 0.91 -0.48 15.32
N MET A 338 1.97 -1.17 14.92
CA MET A 338 1.92 -2.48 14.29
C MET A 338 2.54 -3.57 15.16
N LYS A 339 1.99 -4.78 15.04
CA LYS A 339 2.55 -6.01 15.63
C LYS A 339 2.63 -7.09 14.57
N LEU A 340 3.70 -7.88 14.60
CA LEU A 340 3.99 -8.86 13.55
C LEU A 340 4.23 -10.24 14.16
N LEU A 341 3.25 -11.13 14.05
CA LEU A 341 3.34 -12.46 14.66
C LEU A 341 4.51 -13.30 14.13
N HIS A 342 4.96 -13.09 12.89
CA HIS A 342 6.15 -13.75 12.37
C HIS A 342 7.41 -13.47 13.21
N ASN A 343 7.46 -12.36 13.96
CA ASN A 343 8.56 -12.01 14.87
C ASN A 343 8.37 -12.54 16.31
N ALA A 344 7.19 -13.07 16.64
CA ALA A 344 6.82 -13.36 18.03
C ALA A 344 7.58 -14.55 18.64
N PHE A 345 8.06 -15.48 17.82
CA PHE A 345 8.50 -16.81 18.29
C PHE A 345 10.02 -16.97 18.39
N TYR A 346 10.81 -15.91 18.14
CA TYR A 346 12.27 -15.96 18.23
C TYR A 346 12.82 -15.72 19.64
N GLY A 347 11.98 -15.32 20.61
CA GLY A 347 12.36 -15.10 22.00
C GLY A 347 11.19 -15.33 22.95
N ALA A 348 11.48 -15.53 24.24
CA ALA A 348 10.45 -15.81 25.24
C ALA A 348 9.58 -14.60 25.59
N ASN A 349 10.15 -13.38 25.55
CA ASN A 349 9.49 -12.13 25.91
C ASN A 349 9.35 -11.19 24.70
N SER A 350 9.07 -11.73 23.52
CA SER A 350 8.86 -10.88 22.33
C SER A 350 7.63 -9.99 22.51
N SER A 351 7.75 -8.70 22.19
CA SER A 351 6.61 -7.77 22.21
C SER A 351 5.56 -8.08 21.13
N ASP A 352 5.89 -8.94 20.18
CA ASP A 352 5.00 -9.41 19.12
C ASP A 352 4.15 -10.62 19.54
N LEU A 353 4.33 -11.16 20.76
CA LEU A 353 3.45 -12.21 21.28
C LEU A 353 2.04 -11.66 21.56
N PRO A 354 0.96 -12.40 21.22
CA PRO A 354 -0.42 -11.91 21.33
C PRO A 354 -0.84 -11.35 22.70
N HIS A 355 -0.32 -11.91 23.80
CA HIS A 355 -0.63 -11.47 25.16
C HIS A 355 0.10 -10.18 25.58
N HIS A 356 1.07 -9.72 24.78
CA HIS A 356 1.75 -8.43 24.96
C HIS A 356 1.17 -7.32 24.07
N HIS A 357 0.20 -7.62 23.21
CA HIS A 357 -0.35 -6.62 22.29
C HIS A 357 -1.18 -5.59 23.08
N PRO A 358 -0.98 -4.28 22.85
CA PRO A 358 -1.93 -3.28 23.29
C PRO A 358 -3.23 -3.39 22.49
N GLN A 359 -4.35 -2.90 23.03
CA GLN A 359 -5.61 -2.85 22.28
C GLN A 359 -5.48 -1.96 21.03
N HIS A 360 -4.87 -0.79 21.18
CA HIS A 360 -4.73 0.19 20.10
C HIS A 360 -3.52 -0.12 19.19
N CYS A 361 -3.55 -1.28 18.53
CA CYS A 361 -2.61 -1.62 17.47
C CYS A 361 -3.28 -2.44 16.36
N VAL A 362 -2.53 -2.60 15.26
CA VAL A 362 -2.87 -3.46 14.14
C VAL A 362 -1.93 -4.67 14.14
N VAL A 363 -2.47 -5.86 14.41
CA VAL A 363 -1.71 -7.10 14.32
C VAL A 363 -1.75 -7.65 12.90
N TYR A 364 -0.59 -8.10 12.42
CA TYR A 364 -0.40 -8.82 11.17
C TYR A 364 0.23 -10.17 11.46
N LEU A 365 0.05 -11.13 10.55
CA LEU A 365 0.82 -12.37 10.54
C LEU A 365 2.23 -12.06 10.07
N GLY A 366 2.29 -11.76 8.77
CA GLY A 366 3.36 -11.10 8.05
C GLY A 366 2.78 -9.89 7.30
N THR A 367 3.63 -8.97 6.86
CA THR A 367 3.29 -7.94 5.88
C THR A 367 3.60 -8.45 4.46
N HIS A 368 3.52 -7.58 3.46
CA HIS A 368 3.95 -7.87 2.09
C HIS A 368 5.47 -8.12 1.96
N ASP A 369 6.26 -7.66 2.92
CA ASP A 369 7.71 -7.88 2.99
C ASP A 369 8.08 -9.22 3.63
N ASN A 370 7.13 -9.86 4.32
CA ASN A 370 7.34 -11.17 4.92
C ASN A 370 7.01 -12.28 3.93
N ASP A 371 7.47 -13.48 4.28
CA ASP A 371 7.05 -14.69 3.58
C ASP A 371 5.57 -15.00 3.86
N THR A 372 4.96 -15.91 3.12
CA THR A 372 3.69 -16.50 3.59
C THR A 372 3.94 -17.25 4.88
N THR A 373 2.94 -17.43 5.74
CA THR A 373 3.08 -18.15 7.00
C THR A 373 3.56 -19.60 6.79
N ARG A 374 3.16 -20.24 5.68
CA ARG A 374 3.71 -21.56 5.31
C ARG A 374 5.19 -21.48 4.92
N GLY A 375 5.58 -20.45 4.18
CA GLY A 375 6.99 -20.22 3.83
C GLY A 375 7.85 -19.89 5.06
N TRP A 376 7.37 -18.99 5.92
CA TRP A 376 7.96 -18.66 7.21
C TRP A 376 8.14 -19.91 8.08
N TRP A 377 7.10 -20.72 8.23
CA TRP A 377 7.12 -21.98 8.98
C TRP A 377 8.23 -22.93 8.51
N GLN A 378 8.38 -23.08 7.18
CA GLN A 378 9.43 -23.92 6.59
C GLN A 378 10.84 -23.43 6.96
N GLY A 379 11.04 -22.12 7.07
CA GLY A 379 12.32 -21.49 7.39
C GLY A 379 12.61 -21.29 8.88
N LEU A 380 11.68 -21.65 9.78
CA LEU A 380 11.88 -21.49 11.22
C LEU A 380 12.98 -22.39 11.78
N ALA A 381 13.83 -21.81 12.64
CA ALA A 381 14.76 -22.57 13.45
C ALA A 381 14.03 -23.52 14.43
N PRO A 382 14.60 -24.68 14.81
CA PRO A 382 13.92 -25.68 15.65
C PRO A 382 13.36 -25.14 16.98
N ALA A 383 14.09 -24.23 17.65
CA ALA A 383 13.65 -23.64 18.92
C ALA A 383 12.41 -22.74 18.75
N ALA A 384 12.41 -21.87 17.74
CA ALA A 384 11.26 -21.02 17.42
C ALA A 384 10.06 -21.85 16.95
N ARG A 385 10.31 -22.91 16.18
CA ARG A 385 9.29 -23.88 15.74
C ARG A 385 8.60 -24.54 16.92
N ARG A 386 9.37 -25.04 17.89
CA ARG A 386 8.84 -25.66 19.12
C ARG A 386 7.98 -24.68 19.91
N ARG A 387 8.48 -23.46 20.13
CA ARG A 387 7.74 -22.39 20.83
C ARG A 387 6.42 -22.06 20.13
N PHE A 388 6.41 -21.97 18.81
CA PHE A 388 5.16 -21.74 18.06
C PHE A 388 4.15 -22.86 18.29
N ILE A 389 4.55 -24.13 18.19
CA ILE A 389 3.64 -25.27 18.42
C ILE A 389 3.09 -25.23 19.85
N GLU A 390 3.97 -25.08 20.85
CA GLU A 390 3.59 -25.08 22.27
C GLU A 390 2.59 -23.96 22.61
N LEU A 391 2.77 -22.77 22.05
CA LEU A 391 1.89 -21.62 22.31
C LEU A 391 0.59 -21.62 21.50
N SER A 392 0.57 -22.26 20.32
CA SER A 392 -0.55 -22.13 19.37
C SER A 392 -1.35 -23.41 19.15
N GLY A 393 -0.82 -24.57 19.57
CA GLY A 393 -1.38 -25.87 19.21
C GLY A 393 -1.37 -26.12 17.69
N ALA A 394 -0.46 -25.49 16.94
CA ALA A 394 -0.47 -25.55 15.49
C ALA A 394 -0.33 -26.98 14.95
N ASN A 395 -1.16 -27.30 13.96
CA ASN A 395 -0.92 -28.44 13.08
C ASN A 395 0.17 -28.07 12.07
N PRO A 396 1.32 -28.78 12.03
CA PRO A 396 2.41 -28.51 11.09
C PRO A 396 2.02 -28.50 9.60
N LYS A 397 0.91 -29.16 9.22
CA LYS A 397 0.41 -29.20 7.84
C LYS A 397 -0.33 -27.93 7.42
N CYS A 398 -0.82 -27.15 8.38
CA CYS A 398 -1.56 -25.91 8.14
C CYS A 398 -1.24 -24.83 9.20
N PRO A 399 0.03 -24.45 9.36
CA PRO A 399 0.47 -23.51 10.40
C PRO A 399 -0.20 -22.14 10.29
N GLU A 400 -0.60 -21.74 9.07
CA GLU A 400 -1.34 -20.50 8.82
C GLU A 400 -2.65 -20.43 9.62
N GLN A 401 -3.33 -21.56 9.83
CA GLN A 401 -4.62 -21.56 10.51
C GLN A 401 -4.47 -21.23 12.00
N ALA A 402 -3.42 -21.75 12.63
CA ALA A 402 -3.10 -21.42 14.01
C ALA A 402 -2.66 -19.95 14.12
N MET A 403 -1.87 -19.46 13.17
CA MET A 403 -1.43 -18.07 13.16
C MET A 403 -2.60 -17.09 12.97
N ILE A 404 -3.55 -17.39 12.08
CA ILE A 404 -4.77 -16.58 11.91
C ILE A 404 -5.58 -16.55 13.22
N ARG A 405 -5.73 -17.69 13.90
CA ARG A 405 -6.40 -17.75 15.21
C ARG A 405 -5.70 -16.89 16.26
N LEU A 406 -4.36 -16.93 16.33
CA LEU A 406 -3.61 -16.07 17.26
C LEU A 406 -3.83 -14.58 16.98
N ALA A 407 -3.81 -14.16 15.71
CA ALA A 407 -4.12 -12.78 15.35
C ALA A 407 -5.57 -12.41 15.69
N TYR A 408 -6.52 -13.31 15.40
CA TYR A 408 -7.93 -13.03 15.66
C TYR A 408 -8.24 -13.00 17.16
N ALA A 409 -7.62 -13.85 17.96
CA ALA A 409 -7.82 -13.91 19.41
C ALA A 409 -7.03 -12.84 20.18
N SER A 410 -6.07 -12.13 19.56
CA SER A 410 -5.27 -11.11 20.26
C SER A 410 -6.15 -9.97 20.81
N SER A 411 -5.60 -9.26 21.81
CA SER A 411 -6.18 -8.04 22.37
C SER A 411 -6.25 -6.89 21.37
N SER A 412 -5.49 -6.93 20.27
CA SER A 412 -5.45 -5.88 19.24
C SER A 412 -6.84 -5.61 18.65
N ASN A 413 -7.19 -4.33 18.54
CA ASN A 413 -8.41 -3.88 17.89
C ASN A 413 -8.45 -4.32 16.43
N THR A 414 -7.35 -4.24 15.69
CA THR A 414 -7.36 -4.63 14.28
C THR A 414 -6.46 -5.81 14.01
N ALA A 415 -6.97 -6.83 13.30
CA ALA A 415 -6.16 -7.95 12.78
C ALA A 415 -6.25 -7.97 11.25
N ILE A 416 -5.10 -7.91 10.56
CA ILE A 416 -5.02 -7.92 9.10
C ILE A 416 -4.27 -9.16 8.65
N ILE A 417 -4.92 -9.92 7.75
CA ILE A 417 -4.41 -11.17 7.20
C ILE A 417 -4.06 -10.95 5.73
N ALA A 418 -2.90 -11.41 5.28
CA ALA A 418 -2.58 -11.41 3.85
C ALA A 418 -3.45 -12.44 3.12
N ALA A 419 -3.90 -12.13 1.90
CA ALA A 419 -4.71 -13.05 1.11
C ALA A 419 -3.99 -14.39 0.85
N GLN A 420 -2.66 -14.39 0.75
CA GLN A 420 -1.86 -15.62 0.68
C GLN A 420 -2.05 -16.52 1.91
N ASP A 421 -2.07 -15.94 3.11
CA ASP A 421 -2.25 -16.70 4.35
C ASP A 421 -3.69 -17.20 4.51
N ALA A 422 -4.66 -16.35 4.16
CA ALA A 422 -6.08 -16.72 4.13
C ALA A 422 -6.35 -17.95 3.25
N LEU A 423 -5.58 -18.08 2.16
CA LEU A 423 -5.67 -19.18 1.19
C LEU A 423 -4.68 -20.33 1.48
N GLY A 424 -3.81 -20.21 2.49
CA GLY A 424 -2.77 -21.20 2.79
C GLY A 424 -1.76 -21.40 1.65
N LEU A 425 -1.32 -20.32 1.02
CA LEU A 425 -0.37 -20.35 -0.09
C LEU A 425 1.07 -20.55 0.38
N ALA A 426 1.93 -20.99 -0.54
CA ALA A 426 3.31 -21.37 -0.25
C ALA A 426 4.27 -20.19 -0.42
N ARG A 427 5.54 -20.38 -0.06
CA ARG A 427 6.61 -19.37 -0.21
C ARG A 427 6.71 -18.75 -1.61
N ARG A 428 6.39 -19.52 -2.66
CA ARG A 428 6.43 -19.05 -4.05
C ARG A 428 5.42 -17.92 -4.35
N ASP A 429 4.43 -17.77 -3.47
CA ASP A 429 3.33 -16.81 -3.56
C ASP A 429 3.62 -15.52 -2.77
N ARG A 430 4.82 -15.39 -2.21
CA ARG A 430 5.30 -14.20 -1.50
C ARG A 430 5.26 -12.94 -2.39
N MET A 431 4.84 -11.81 -1.81
CA MET A 431 4.72 -10.55 -2.53
C MET A 431 6.07 -9.86 -2.76
N ASN A 432 6.89 -9.72 -1.72
CA ASN A 432 8.19 -9.07 -1.80
C ASN A 432 9.24 -9.79 -0.94
N VAL A 433 10.46 -9.86 -1.45
CA VAL A 433 11.67 -10.19 -0.69
C VAL A 433 12.52 -8.91 -0.59
N PRO A 434 12.56 -8.25 0.58
CA PRO A 434 13.39 -7.07 0.78
C PRO A 434 14.85 -7.30 0.39
N GLY A 435 15.45 -6.33 -0.28
CA GLY A 435 16.83 -6.41 -0.79
C GLY A 435 17.00 -7.17 -2.11
N VAL A 436 15.95 -7.79 -2.65
CA VAL A 436 15.96 -8.42 -3.98
C VAL A 436 15.34 -7.46 -5.01
N SER A 437 16.00 -7.28 -6.16
CA SER A 437 15.62 -6.28 -7.16
C SER A 437 14.68 -6.76 -8.27
N HIS A 438 14.40 -8.08 -8.35
CA HIS A 438 13.62 -8.67 -9.44
C HIS A 438 12.63 -9.73 -8.91
N GLY A 439 11.52 -9.93 -9.62
CA GLY A 439 10.54 -11.00 -9.33
C GLY A 439 9.53 -10.68 -8.22
N ASN A 440 9.68 -9.53 -7.55
CA ASN A 440 8.75 -9.02 -6.53
C ASN A 440 7.50 -8.40 -7.15
N TRP A 441 6.51 -8.08 -6.31
CA TRP A 441 5.30 -7.32 -6.65
C TRP A 441 4.42 -7.96 -7.73
N SER A 442 4.65 -9.24 -7.99
CA SER A 442 4.11 -9.98 -9.13
C SER A 442 3.11 -11.05 -8.73
N TRP A 443 2.93 -11.34 -7.44
CA TRP A 443 1.91 -12.29 -7.01
C TRP A 443 0.51 -11.79 -7.37
N ARG A 444 -0.31 -12.70 -7.91
CA ARG A 444 -1.69 -12.45 -8.32
C ARG A 444 -2.55 -13.64 -7.96
N LEU A 445 -3.77 -13.37 -7.54
CA LEU A 445 -4.76 -14.40 -7.26
C LEU A 445 -5.06 -15.20 -8.53
N GLU A 446 -5.09 -16.52 -8.41
CA GLU A 446 -5.64 -17.36 -9.46
C GLU A 446 -7.15 -17.14 -9.60
N PRO A 447 -7.69 -17.23 -10.82
CA PRO A 447 -9.14 -17.22 -11.01
C PRO A 447 -9.82 -18.25 -10.10
N HIS A 448 -10.91 -17.84 -9.44
CA HIS A 448 -11.70 -18.69 -8.53
C HIS A 448 -10.99 -19.16 -7.23
N ALA A 449 -9.80 -18.65 -6.90
CA ALA A 449 -9.14 -18.97 -5.64
C ALA A 449 -9.97 -18.54 -4.40
N LEU A 450 -10.78 -17.50 -4.55
CA LEU A 450 -11.65 -16.97 -3.51
C LEU A 450 -12.98 -17.74 -3.47
N THR A 451 -13.06 -18.74 -2.60
CA THR A 451 -14.25 -19.59 -2.45
C THR A 451 -15.13 -19.20 -1.25
N ALA A 452 -16.41 -19.57 -1.30
CA ALA A 452 -17.34 -19.39 -0.18
C ALA A 452 -16.91 -20.18 1.07
N GLN A 453 -16.30 -21.36 0.89
CA GLN A 453 -15.80 -22.18 1.99
C GLN A 453 -14.72 -21.45 2.79
N THR A 454 -13.72 -20.88 2.11
CA THR A 454 -12.65 -20.12 2.77
C THR A 454 -13.21 -18.85 3.42
N ALA A 455 -14.14 -18.15 2.76
CA ALA A 455 -14.82 -16.99 3.37
C ALA A 455 -15.54 -17.38 4.66
N ASN A 456 -16.37 -18.42 4.64
CA ASN A 456 -17.14 -18.86 5.81
C ASN A 456 -16.23 -19.27 6.98
N LYS A 457 -15.11 -19.92 6.70
CA LYS A 457 -14.13 -20.27 7.74
C LYS A 457 -13.56 -19.05 8.45
N LEU A 458 -13.18 -18.02 7.69
CA LEU A 458 -12.70 -16.76 8.24
C LEU A 458 -13.82 -16.00 8.97
N ARG A 459 -15.04 -16.00 8.43
CA ARG A 459 -16.20 -15.33 9.01
C ARG A 459 -16.54 -15.90 10.38
N ASN A 460 -16.60 -17.24 10.50
CA ASN A 460 -16.87 -17.89 11.77
C ASN A 460 -15.84 -17.50 12.82
N LEU A 461 -14.55 -17.53 12.46
CA LEU A 461 -13.49 -17.12 13.38
C LEU A 461 -13.57 -15.62 13.72
N ALA A 462 -13.94 -14.75 12.77
CA ALA A 462 -14.15 -13.33 13.03
C ALA A 462 -15.30 -13.11 14.03
N VAL A 463 -16.38 -13.87 13.93
CA VAL A 463 -17.52 -13.84 14.87
C VAL A 463 -17.09 -14.35 16.24
N ASP A 464 -16.49 -15.54 16.30
CA ASP A 464 -16.08 -16.20 17.55
C ASP A 464 -15.07 -15.35 18.35
N CYS A 465 -14.21 -14.58 17.66
CA CYS A 465 -13.24 -13.68 18.28
C CYS A 465 -13.75 -12.23 18.45
N GLY A 466 -15.04 -11.97 18.22
CA GLY A 466 -15.67 -10.66 18.40
C GLY A 466 -15.13 -9.57 17.48
N ARG A 467 -14.64 -9.94 16.29
CA ARG A 467 -14.16 -9.02 15.24
C ARG A 467 -15.21 -8.70 14.17
N LEU A 468 -16.33 -9.40 14.22
CA LEU A 468 -17.52 -9.15 13.43
C LEU A 468 -18.75 -9.32 14.31
N ASN A 469 -19.65 -8.33 14.33
CA ASN A 469 -20.92 -8.48 15.03
C ASN A 469 -21.88 -9.35 14.19
N PRO A 470 -22.51 -10.40 14.76
CA PRO A 470 -23.42 -11.28 14.01
C PRO A 470 -24.69 -10.57 13.49
N LYS A 471 -24.99 -9.37 13.99
CA LYS A 471 -26.19 -8.58 13.64
C LYS A 471 -26.02 -7.72 12.36
N HIS A 472 -24.94 -7.91 11.60
CA HIS A 472 -24.64 -7.19 10.36
C HIS A 472 -24.32 -8.11 9.18
#